data_AF-A0A2A6C264-F1
#
_entry.id   AF-A0A2A6C264-F1
#
_cell.length_a   1.000
_cell.length_b   1.000
_cell.length_c   1.000
_cell.angle_alpha   90.00
_cell.angle_beta   90.00
_cell.angle_gamma   90.00
#
_symmetry.space_group_name_H-M   'P 1'
#
loop_
_entity.id
_entity.type
_entity.pdbx_description
1 polymer ?
#
loop_
_entity_poly.entity_id
_entity_poly.type
_entity_poly.pdbx_seq_one_letter_code
_entity_poly.pdbx_strand_id
1 'polypeptide(L)'
;MHEDKSFYINEEIQRNISITASDYMLLILFRFLLLSLTSEAFNVTLFKSHIFNYYNYIRWVHNAPPLVEDKTLENGAYYWAYYLSTYPSPQCLHHNQAGGQNIYFTWHPQEISEYDLARATIQAFYSEKRYYDYSRPNFNHAASHFTNLIWKSTQRIGIAEFNKNVLPPKQVFDI
;
A
#
# COMPACT_ATOMS: atom_id res chain seq x y z
N MET A 1 49.49 59.42 7.53
CA MET A 1 49.34 58.08 6.94
C MET A 1 48.11 57.46 7.58
N HIS A 2 46.95 57.55 6.93
CA HIS A 2 45.70 56.99 7.44
C HIS A 2 45.49 55.64 6.75
N GLU A 3 45.56 54.54 7.51
CA GLU A 3 45.24 53.22 7.01
C GLU A 3 43.74 53.08 6.78
N ASP A 4 43.37 52.62 5.59
CA ASP A 4 42.00 52.46 5.13
C ASP A 4 41.34 51.23 5.78
N LYS A 5 40.56 51.49 6.84
CA LYS A 5 39.84 50.46 7.61
C LYS A 5 38.72 49.79 6.81
N SER A 6 38.30 50.35 5.67
CA SER A 6 37.19 49.81 4.87
C SER A 6 37.58 48.52 4.11
N PHE A 7 38.86 48.37 3.76
CA PHE A 7 39.40 47.18 3.11
C PHE A 7 39.37 45.96 4.03
N TYR A 8 39.80 46.13 5.29
CA TYR A 8 39.81 45.06 6.29
C TYR A 8 38.40 44.58 6.64
N ILE A 9 37.44 45.50 6.78
CA ILE A 9 36.04 45.13 7.05
C ILE A 9 35.46 44.30 5.90
N ASN A 10 35.78 44.62 4.65
CA ASN A 10 35.31 43.84 3.50
C ASN A 10 35.94 42.45 3.41
N GLU A 11 37.24 42.29 3.69
CA GLU A 11 37.88 40.96 3.73
C GLU A 11 37.34 40.09 4.88
N GLU A 12 37.06 40.69 6.03
CA GLU A 12 36.52 39.98 7.20
C GLU A 12 35.06 39.56 6.96
N ILE A 13 34.26 40.39 6.28
CA ILE A 13 32.90 40.04 5.85
C ILE A 13 32.92 38.95 4.76
N GLN A 14 33.84 39.01 3.79
CA GLN A 14 33.98 37.97 2.75
C GLN A 14 34.44 36.62 3.32
N ARG A 15 35.36 36.61 4.30
CA ARG A 15 35.75 35.40 5.03
C ARG A 15 34.60 34.79 5.83
N ASN A 16 33.68 35.60 6.32
CA ASN A 16 32.51 35.13 7.08
C ASN A 16 31.35 34.62 6.20
N ILE A 17 31.46 34.71 4.87
CA ILE A 17 30.43 34.26 3.91
C ILE A 17 30.95 33.15 2.98
N SER A 18 32.24 32.81 3.02
CA SER A 18 32.81 31.75 2.18
C SER A 18 32.47 30.36 2.72
N ILE A 19 31.39 29.76 2.19
CA ILE A 19 31.03 28.36 2.42
C ILE A 19 32.14 27.47 1.83
N THR A 20 32.70 26.59 2.65
CA THR A 20 33.81 25.72 2.25
C THR A 20 33.33 24.47 1.52
N ALA A 21 34.20 23.81 0.76
CA ALA A 21 33.88 22.53 0.11
C ALA A 21 33.42 21.46 1.13
N SER A 22 33.95 21.49 2.36
CA SER A 22 33.51 20.63 3.46
C SER A 22 32.09 20.93 3.91
N ASP A 23 31.64 22.19 3.89
CA ASP A 23 30.28 22.57 4.25
C ASP A 23 29.28 22.08 3.19
N TYR A 24 29.62 22.14 1.90
CA TYR A 24 28.81 21.54 0.83
C TYR A 24 28.72 20.03 0.99
N MET A 25 29.83 19.36 1.31
CA MET A 25 29.84 17.92 1.55
C MET A 25 28.97 17.56 2.76
N LEU A 26 29.06 18.33 3.86
CA LEU A 26 28.22 18.13 5.05
C LEU A 26 26.73 18.35 4.74
N LEU A 27 26.39 19.36 3.95
CA LEU A 27 25.00 19.61 3.51
C LEU A 27 24.48 18.52 2.57
N ILE A 28 25.32 17.97 1.70
CA ILE A 28 24.98 16.84 0.83
C ILE A 28 24.75 15.59 1.67
N LEU A 29 25.65 15.28 2.61
CA LEU A 29 25.49 14.15 3.54
C LEU A 29 24.26 14.31 4.43
N PHE A 30 23.98 15.53 4.90
CA PHE A 30 22.78 15.82 5.68
C PHE A 30 21.50 15.70 4.85
N ARG A 31 21.53 16.08 3.56
CA ARG A 31 20.41 15.83 2.62
C ARG A 31 20.19 14.36 2.36
N PHE A 32 21.24 13.58 2.09
CA PHE A 32 21.15 12.13 1.93
C PHE A 32 20.67 11.44 3.21
N LEU A 33 21.12 11.91 4.38
CA LEU A 33 20.65 11.43 5.67
C LEU A 33 19.17 11.79 5.88
N LEU A 34 18.74 13.01 5.59
CA LEU A 34 17.33 13.42 5.65
C LEU A 34 16.45 12.58 4.71
N LEU A 35 16.90 12.36 3.48
CA LEU A 35 16.23 11.51 2.47
C LEU A 35 16.16 10.05 2.92
N SER A 36 17.16 9.55 3.64
CA SER A 36 17.16 8.18 4.19
C SER A 36 16.34 8.03 5.48
N LEU A 37 16.03 9.14 6.16
CA LEU A 37 15.28 9.16 7.42
C LEU A 37 13.75 9.26 7.22
N THR A 38 13.30 9.48 5.99
CA THR A 38 11.87 9.49 5.66
C THR A 38 11.50 8.16 5.01
N SER A 39 10.97 7.20 5.78
CA SER A 39 10.14 6.19 5.12
C SER A 39 8.85 6.87 4.69
N GLU A 40 8.53 6.80 3.41
CA GLU A 40 7.26 7.30 2.92
C GLU A 40 6.15 6.42 3.51
N ALA A 41 5.12 7.05 4.07
CA ALA A 41 3.97 6.31 4.58
C ALA A 41 3.34 5.48 3.44
N PHE A 42 2.92 4.26 3.77
CA PHE A 42 2.30 3.35 2.80
C PHE A 42 1.15 4.02 2.05
N ASN A 43 1.25 4.06 0.72
CA ASN A 43 0.29 4.69 -0.17
C ASN A 43 -0.86 3.72 -0.50
N VAL A 44 -1.88 3.71 0.36
CA VAL A 44 -3.08 2.88 0.20
C VAL A 44 -3.73 3.03 -1.19
N THR A 45 -3.73 4.23 -1.76
CA THR A 45 -4.31 4.49 -3.08
C THR A 45 -3.55 3.75 -4.18
N LEU A 46 -2.21 3.76 -4.12
CA LEU A 46 -1.36 3.06 -5.07
C LEU A 46 -1.52 1.54 -4.94
N PHE A 47 -1.55 1.01 -3.70
CA PHE A 47 -1.84 -0.40 -3.44
C PHE A 47 -3.18 -0.85 -4.06
N LYS A 48 -4.26 -0.09 -3.79
CA LYS A 48 -5.60 -0.37 -4.35
C LYS A 48 -5.59 -0.35 -5.88
N SER A 49 -4.91 0.62 -6.48
CA SER A 49 -4.76 0.71 -7.94
C SER A 49 -4.07 -0.53 -8.52
N HIS A 50 -2.99 -1.01 -7.89
CA HIS A 50 -2.33 -2.25 -8.31
C HIS A 50 -3.26 -3.46 -8.22
N ILE A 51 -3.96 -3.65 -7.09
CA ILE A 51 -4.93 -4.75 -6.92
C ILE A 51 -6.02 -4.69 -8.00
N PHE A 52 -6.62 -3.51 -8.21
CA PHE A 52 -7.69 -3.32 -9.19
C PHE A 52 -7.24 -3.67 -10.61
N ASN A 53 -6.06 -3.19 -11.00
CA ASN A 53 -5.47 -3.48 -12.31
C ASN A 53 -5.19 -4.99 -12.48
N TYR A 54 -4.66 -5.66 -11.46
CA TYR A 54 -4.46 -7.10 -11.49
C TYR A 54 -5.77 -7.89 -11.59
N TYR A 55 -6.81 -7.52 -10.84
CA TYR A 55 -8.13 -8.14 -10.93
C TYR A 55 -8.66 -8.05 -12.37
N ASN A 56 -8.66 -6.86 -12.97
CA ASN A 56 -9.18 -6.66 -14.32
C ASN A 56 -8.32 -7.31 -15.40
N TYR A 57 -7.00 -7.36 -15.23
CA TYR A 57 -6.11 -8.13 -16.11
C TYR A 57 -6.43 -9.63 -16.07
N ILE A 58 -6.55 -10.22 -14.88
CA ILE A 58 -6.89 -11.64 -14.72
C ILE A 58 -8.26 -11.96 -15.32
N ARG A 59 -9.25 -11.07 -15.11
CA ARG A 59 -10.59 -11.23 -15.68
C ARG A 59 -10.58 -11.18 -17.20
N TRP A 60 -9.82 -10.27 -17.79
CA TRP A 60 -9.61 -10.21 -19.23
C TRP A 60 -9.03 -11.52 -19.79
N VAL A 61 -7.99 -12.08 -19.14
CA VAL A 61 -7.39 -13.38 -19.53
C VAL A 61 -8.42 -14.54 -19.48
N HIS A 62 -9.40 -14.47 -18.59
CA HIS A 62 -10.43 -15.51 -18.39
C HIS A 62 -11.79 -15.17 -19.05
N ASN A 63 -11.82 -14.20 -19.96
CA ASN A 63 -13.03 -13.75 -20.66
C ASN A 63 -14.18 -13.38 -19.69
N ALA A 64 -13.84 -12.74 -18.57
CA ALA A 64 -14.78 -12.14 -17.63
C ALA A 64 -14.82 -10.61 -17.84
N PRO A 65 -16.01 -9.97 -17.78
CA PRO A 65 -16.11 -8.50 -17.92
C PRO A 65 -15.32 -7.77 -16.83
N PRO A 66 -14.74 -6.58 -17.12
CA PRO A 66 -14.04 -5.80 -16.10
C PRO A 66 -14.98 -5.36 -14.98
N LEU A 67 -14.42 -5.19 -13.78
CA LEU A 67 -15.10 -4.66 -12.60
C LEU A 67 -14.99 -3.14 -12.55
N VAL A 68 -15.93 -2.52 -11.85
CA VAL A 68 -15.92 -1.11 -11.49
C VAL A 68 -15.71 -0.97 -9.99
N GLU A 69 -14.90 0.01 -9.56
CA GLU A 69 -14.73 0.30 -8.13
C GLU A 69 -16.03 0.80 -7.50
N ASP A 70 -16.30 0.36 -6.27
CA ASP A 70 -17.47 0.76 -5.50
C ASP A 70 -17.07 1.17 -4.08
N LYS A 71 -17.37 2.42 -3.71
CA LYS A 71 -16.95 2.99 -2.42
C LYS A 71 -17.70 2.41 -1.23
N THR A 72 -18.94 1.94 -1.41
CA THR A 72 -19.66 1.27 -0.33
C THR A 72 -19.02 -0.09 -0.02
N LEU A 73 -18.61 -0.83 -1.07
CA LEU A 73 -17.86 -2.08 -0.88
C LEU A 73 -16.47 -1.83 -0.27
N GLU A 74 -15.77 -0.78 -0.68
CA GLU A 74 -14.46 -0.40 -0.12
C GLU A 74 -14.55 -0.10 1.37
N ASN A 75 -15.54 0.69 1.79
CA ASN A 75 -15.78 0.99 3.20
C ASN A 75 -16.10 -0.29 4.00
N GLY A 76 -16.94 -1.16 3.46
CA GLY A 76 -17.24 -2.46 4.09
C GLY A 76 -16.01 -3.35 4.24
N ALA A 77 -15.15 -3.39 3.21
CA ALA A 77 -13.88 -4.12 3.26
C ALA A 77 -12.93 -3.54 4.31
N TYR A 78 -12.85 -2.22 4.43
CA TYR A 78 -12.01 -1.54 5.43
C TYR A 78 -12.44 -1.88 6.85
N TYR A 79 -13.73 -1.74 7.18
CA TYR A 79 -14.24 -2.07 8.51
C TYR A 79 -14.03 -3.55 8.86
N TRP A 80 -14.14 -4.44 7.87
CA TRP A 80 -13.88 -5.86 8.10
C TRP A 80 -12.40 -6.15 8.34
N ALA A 81 -11.50 -5.55 7.56
CA ALA A 81 -10.06 -5.68 7.78
C ALA A 81 -9.64 -5.13 9.16
N TYR A 82 -10.22 -3.99 9.56
CA TYR A 82 -10.07 -3.44 10.92
C TYR A 82 -10.54 -4.44 11.98
N TYR A 83 -11.75 -4.99 11.83
CA TYR A 83 -12.33 -5.95 12.77
C TYR A 83 -11.45 -7.19 12.94
N LEU A 84 -11.05 -7.83 11.83
CA LEU A 84 -10.19 -9.02 11.83
C LEU A 84 -8.81 -8.76 12.46
N SER A 85 -8.30 -7.52 12.35
CA SER A 85 -6.96 -7.17 12.83
C SER A 85 -6.92 -6.74 14.29
N THR A 86 -8.05 -6.34 14.88
CA THR A 86 -8.11 -5.70 16.20
C THR A 86 -8.93 -6.45 17.23
N TYR A 87 -9.97 -7.19 16.81
CA TYR A 87 -10.83 -7.92 17.74
C TYR A 87 -10.30 -9.33 17.98
N PRO A 88 -10.21 -9.78 19.24
CA PRO A 88 -9.85 -11.16 19.55
C PRO A 88 -10.94 -12.10 19.02
N SER A 89 -10.57 -12.98 18.10
CA SER A 89 -11.44 -14.00 17.52
C SER A 89 -10.74 -15.37 17.61
N PRO A 90 -11.47 -16.46 17.94
CA PRO A 90 -10.91 -17.81 17.87
C PRO A 90 -10.58 -18.23 16.42
N GLN A 91 -11.15 -17.53 15.43
CA GLN A 91 -10.87 -17.70 14.02
C GLN A 91 -10.11 -16.48 13.49
N CYS A 92 -8.85 -16.66 13.07
CA CYS A 92 -8.00 -15.55 12.64
C CYS A 92 -8.59 -14.80 11.43
N LEU A 93 -8.99 -15.52 10.37
CA LEU A 93 -9.60 -14.94 9.17
C LEU A 93 -10.91 -15.65 8.88
N HIS A 94 -11.99 -14.88 8.75
CA HIS A 94 -13.32 -15.39 8.43
C HIS A 94 -14.13 -14.34 7.65
N HIS A 95 -15.15 -14.80 6.93
CA HIS A 95 -15.98 -13.94 6.08
C HIS A 95 -17.15 -13.31 6.84
N ASN A 96 -17.54 -12.08 6.48
CA ASN A 96 -18.66 -11.36 7.11
C ASN A 96 -20.06 -11.69 6.55
N GLN A 97 -20.16 -12.69 5.67
CA GLN A 97 -21.40 -13.14 5.01
C GLN A 97 -22.12 -12.07 4.15
N ALA A 98 -21.57 -10.86 4.00
CA ALA A 98 -22.23 -9.75 3.31
C ALA A 98 -22.13 -9.84 1.77
N GLY A 99 -21.36 -10.80 1.23
CA GLY A 99 -21.20 -11.00 -0.20
C GLY A 99 -19.94 -11.79 -0.55
N GLY A 100 -19.56 -11.77 -1.82
CA GLY A 100 -18.30 -12.34 -2.29
C GLY A 100 -17.11 -11.60 -1.71
N GLN A 101 -16.16 -12.33 -1.13
CA GLN A 101 -15.01 -11.74 -0.43
C GLN A 101 -13.77 -12.60 -0.63
N ASN A 102 -12.63 -11.95 -0.85
CA ASN A 102 -11.30 -12.55 -0.73
C ASN A 102 -10.57 -11.85 0.42
N ILE A 103 -9.86 -12.61 1.25
CA ILE A 103 -9.11 -12.08 2.39
C ILE A 103 -7.67 -12.55 2.27
N TYR A 104 -6.73 -11.62 2.40
CA TYR A 104 -5.32 -11.90 2.48
C TYR A 104 -4.75 -11.30 3.76
N PHE A 105 -3.90 -12.05 4.44
CA PHE A 105 -3.16 -11.61 5.61
C PHE A 105 -1.70 -11.91 5.40
N THR A 106 -0.86 -10.98 5.80
CA THR A 106 0.58 -11.17 5.82
C THR A 106 1.18 -10.41 6.99
N TRP A 107 2.32 -10.88 7.46
CA TRP A 107 3.15 -10.21 8.44
C TRP A 107 4.55 -10.08 7.86
N HIS A 108 5.10 -8.88 7.93
CA HIS A 108 6.45 -8.59 7.46
C HIS A 108 7.24 -7.89 8.58
N PRO A 109 8.49 -8.32 8.86
CA PRO A 109 9.35 -7.64 9.84
C PRO A 109 9.90 -6.31 9.30
N GLN A 110 9.85 -6.11 7.99
CA GLN A 110 10.30 -4.91 7.28
C GLN A 110 9.14 -4.33 6.48
N GLU A 111 9.24 -3.05 6.14
CA GLU A 111 8.27 -2.39 5.26
C GLU A 111 8.20 -3.10 3.91
N ILE A 112 6.99 -3.23 3.38
CA ILE A 112 6.70 -3.82 2.07
C ILE A 112 6.13 -2.74 1.18
N SER A 113 6.59 -2.69 -0.07
CA SER A 113 6.06 -1.75 -1.06
C SER A 113 4.59 -2.08 -1.40
N GLU A 114 3.84 -1.08 -1.84
CA GLU A 114 2.46 -1.22 -2.33
C GLU A 114 2.39 -2.23 -3.47
N TYR A 115 3.38 -2.18 -4.38
CA TYR A 115 3.49 -3.08 -5.51
C TYR A 115 3.70 -4.53 -5.06
N ASP A 116 4.66 -4.78 -4.15
CA ASP A 116 4.99 -6.13 -3.70
C ASP A 116 3.84 -6.74 -2.89
N LEU A 117 3.19 -5.95 -2.04
CA LEU A 117 2.02 -6.42 -1.29
C LEU A 117 0.85 -6.75 -2.22
N ALA A 118 0.58 -5.90 -3.21
CA ALA A 118 -0.47 -6.15 -4.19
C ALA A 118 -0.18 -7.40 -5.04
N ARG A 119 1.06 -7.54 -5.50
CA ARG A 119 1.51 -8.69 -6.28
C ARG A 119 1.41 -9.99 -5.47
N ALA A 120 1.87 -10.00 -4.22
CA ALA A 120 1.80 -11.16 -3.35
C ALA A 120 0.34 -11.59 -3.08
N THR A 121 -0.53 -10.61 -2.78
CA THR A 121 -1.97 -10.83 -2.56
C THR A 121 -2.62 -11.51 -3.77
N ILE A 122 -2.42 -10.95 -4.97
CA ILE A 122 -3.01 -11.48 -6.20
C ILE A 122 -2.42 -12.83 -6.56
N GLN A 123 -1.12 -13.02 -6.38
CA GLN A 123 -0.46 -14.29 -6.66
C GLN A 123 -1.01 -15.40 -5.76
N ALA A 124 -1.23 -15.12 -4.47
CA ALA A 124 -1.83 -16.07 -3.54
C ALA A 124 -3.20 -16.54 -4.06
N PHE A 125 -4.09 -15.60 -4.37
CA PHE A 125 -5.43 -15.92 -4.88
C PHE A 125 -5.41 -16.63 -6.24
N TYR A 126 -4.61 -16.13 -7.19
CA TYR A 126 -4.61 -16.66 -8.55
C TYR A 126 -3.94 -18.04 -8.65
N SER A 127 -2.96 -18.33 -7.78
CA SER A 127 -2.27 -19.63 -7.75
C SER A 127 -3.22 -20.80 -7.46
N GLU A 128 -4.35 -20.53 -6.82
CA GLU A 128 -5.37 -21.53 -6.51
C GLU A 128 -6.05 -22.13 -7.75
N LYS A 129 -5.87 -21.53 -8.94
CA LYS A 129 -6.32 -22.11 -10.21
C LYS A 129 -5.88 -23.56 -10.41
N ARG A 130 -4.74 -23.96 -9.81
CA ARG A 130 -4.23 -25.34 -9.82
C ARG A 130 -5.17 -26.36 -9.16
N TYR A 131 -6.10 -25.89 -8.32
CA TYR A 131 -7.07 -26.71 -7.61
C TYR A 131 -8.45 -26.72 -8.28
N TYR A 132 -8.66 -25.95 -9.36
CA TYR A 132 -9.95 -25.87 -10.04
C TYR A 132 -10.00 -26.83 -11.24
N ASP A 133 -10.93 -27.80 -11.19
CA ASP A 133 -11.18 -28.71 -12.29
C ASP A 133 -12.28 -28.14 -13.22
N TYR A 134 -11.85 -27.58 -14.34
CA TYR A 134 -12.76 -27.04 -15.36
C TYR A 134 -13.66 -28.10 -16.02
N SER A 135 -13.26 -29.38 -15.99
CA SER A 135 -14.08 -30.47 -16.55
C SER A 135 -15.20 -30.90 -15.60
N ARG A 136 -15.07 -30.60 -14.30
CA ARG A 136 -16.04 -30.93 -13.24
C ARG A 136 -16.34 -29.72 -12.38
N PRO A 137 -16.90 -28.64 -12.96
CA PRO A 137 -17.07 -27.37 -12.27
C PRO A 137 -17.98 -27.54 -11.05
N ASN A 138 -17.42 -27.31 -9.87
CA ASN A 138 -18.11 -27.33 -8.59
C ASN A 138 -17.43 -26.36 -7.63
N PHE A 139 -18.13 -26.00 -6.55
CA PHE A 139 -17.50 -25.26 -5.47
C PHE A 139 -16.35 -26.09 -4.87
N ASN A 140 -15.17 -25.48 -4.82
CA ASN A 140 -14.00 -26.03 -4.16
C ASN A 140 -13.40 -24.95 -3.27
N HIS A 141 -13.36 -25.20 -1.96
CA HIS A 141 -12.80 -24.26 -0.99
C HIS A 141 -11.33 -23.93 -1.29
N ALA A 142 -10.55 -24.87 -1.84
CA ALA A 142 -9.14 -24.62 -2.19
C ALA A 142 -8.98 -23.75 -3.45
N ALA A 143 -10.06 -23.48 -4.18
CA ALA A 143 -10.08 -22.65 -5.39
C ALA A 143 -11.00 -21.42 -5.25
N SER A 144 -11.45 -21.11 -4.03
CA SER A 144 -12.49 -20.11 -3.81
C SER A 144 -12.01 -18.69 -4.11
N HIS A 145 -10.76 -18.35 -3.77
CA HIS A 145 -10.23 -17.02 -4.08
C HIS A 145 -10.02 -16.85 -5.57
N PHE A 146 -9.51 -17.90 -6.24
CA PHE A 146 -9.38 -17.91 -7.70
C PHE A 146 -10.72 -17.74 -8.41
N THR A 147 -11.72 -18.55 -8.05
CA THR A 147 -13.04 -18.48 -8.71
C THR A 147 -13.74 -17.14 -8.47
N ASN A 148 -13.53 -16.51 -7.31
CA ASN A 148 -13.99 -15.15 -7.03
C ASN A 148 -13.35 -14.10 -7.97
N LEU A 149 -12.03 -14.16 -8.21
CA LEU A 149 -11.33 -13.26 -9.15
C LEU A 149 -12.03 -13.22 -10.52
N ILE A 150 -12.41 -14.38 -11.04
CA ILE A 150 -12.94 -14.56 -12.40
C ILE A 150 -14.46 -14.74 -12.45
N TRP A 151 -15.18 -14.47 -11.36
CA TRP A 151 -16.63 -14.69 -11.32
C TRP A 151 -17.34 -13.74 -12.29
N LYS A 152 -17.88 -14.30 -13.39
CA LYS A 152 -18.36 -13.51 -14.55
C LYS A 152 -19.48 -12.53 -14.19
N SER A 153 -20.37 -12.91 -13.28
CA SER A 153 -21.51 -12.08 -12.87
C SER A 153 -21.13 -10.98 -11.88
N THR A 154 -19.91 -10.99 -11.32
CA THR A 154 -19.44 -9.89 -10.46
C THR A 154 -19.21 -8.65 -11.32
N GLN A 155 -19.72 -7.52 -10.85
CA GLN A 155 -19.66 -6.23 -11.58
C GLN A 155 -18.87 -5.16 -10.84
N ARG A 156 -18.77 -5.28 -9.52
CA ARG A 156 -18.22 -4.25 -8.63
C ARG A 156 -17.22 -4.84 -7.65
N ILE A 157 -16.26 -4.03 -7.23
CA ILE A 157 -15.25 -4.41 -6.23
C ILE A 157 -14.97 -3.25 -5.29
N GLY A 158 -14.77 -3.57 -4.01
CA GLY A 158 -14.16 -2.69 -3.03
C GLY A 158 -12.85 -3.30 -2.55
N ILE A 159 -11.81 -2.50 -2.44
CA ILE A 159 -10.47 -2.95 -2.03
C ILE A 159 -10.04 -2.09 -0.85
N ALA A 160 -9.68 -2.73 0.25
CA ALA A 160 -9.12 -2.05 1.41
C ALA A 160 -8.02 -2.90 2.03
N GLU A 161 -7.14 -2.25 2.75
CA GLU A 161 -6.18 -2.87 3.66
C GLU A 161 -6.29 -2.21 5.03
N PHE A 162 -5.85 -2.92 6.06
CA PHE A 162 -5.69 -2.35 7.39
C PHE A 162 -4.41 -2.87 8.03
N ASN A 163 -3.47 -1.96 8.32
CA ASN A 163 -2.26 -2.26 9.08
C ASN A 163 -2.44 -1.89 10.55
N LYS A 164 -2.54 -2.89 11.43
CA LYS A 164 -2.74 -2.69 12.88
C LYS A 164 -1.65 -1.87 13.58
N ASN A 165 -0.44 -1.80 13.01
CA ASN A 165 0.69 -1.09 13.60
C ASN A 165 0.74 0.37 13.15
N VAL A 166 -0.04 0.74 12.13
CA VAL A 166 -0.20 2.12 11.68
C VAL A 166 -1.52 2.60 12.26
N LEU A 167 -1.45 3.53 13.22
CA LEU A 167 -2.66 4.15 13.77
C LEU A 167 -3.46 4.75 12.59
N PRO A 168 -4.79 4.53 12.53
CA PRO A 168 -5.59 5.17 11.50
C PRO A 168 -5.33 6.68 11.57
N PRO A 169 -5.17 7.39 10.43
CA PRO A 169 -5.16 8.84 10.45
C PRO A 169 -6.38 9.26 11.26
N LYS A 170 -6.21 10.20 12.20
CA LYS A 170 -7.28 10.69 13.09
C LYS A 170 -8.48 11.06 12.21
N GLN A 171 -9.39 10.13 11.98
CA GLN A 171 -10.73 10.44 11.55
C GLN A 171 -11.32 11.09 12.79
N VAL A 172 -11.56 12.39 12.65
CA VAL A 172 -12.45 13.11 13.54
C VAL A 172 -13.75 12.32 13.49
N PHE A 173 -13.98 11.48 14.50
CA PHE A 173 -15.28 10.89 14.74
C PHE A 173 -16.14 12.03 15.26
N ASP A 174 -16.67 12.84 14.35
CA ASP A 174 -17.81 13.68 14.64
C ASP A 174 -19.02 12.74 14.73
N ILE A 175 -19.31 12.31 15.95
CA ILE A 175 -20.60 11.78 16.37
C ILE A 175 -21.17 12.75 17.39
#